data_AF-A0A6B2GFL0-F1
#
_entry.id   AF-A0A6B2GFL0-F1
#
_cell.length_a   1.000
_cell.length_b   1.000
_cell.length_c   1.000
_cell.angle_alpha   90.00
_cell.angle_beta   90.00
_cell.angle_gamma   90.00
#
_symmetry.space_group_name_H-M   'P 1'
#
loop_
_entity.id
_entity.type
_entity.pdbx_description
1 polymer ?
#
loop_
_entity_poly.entity_id
_entity_poly.type
_entity_poly.pdbx_seq_one_letter_code
_entity_poly.pdbx_strand_id
1 'polypeptide(L)'
;FILSTRRIFKTCLCIFLSIIEKFRSTFKYQIQVYFEKIIFNVLETPSQSYERLEFTLNELKDVCKSSEFMSIVFVNYDCDMESRNIFERLVDDFCSIAKDPCTILNIPTSFP
;
A
#
# COMPACT_ATOMS: atom_id res chain seq x y z
N PHE A 1 -10.97 20.67 -0.19
CA PHE A 1 -9.65 20.29 -0.70
C PHE A 1 -9.15 18.97 -0.12
N ILE A 2 -9.01 18.80 1.21
CA ILE A 2 -8.50 17.54 1.81
C ILE A 2 -9.42 16.32 1.57
N LEU A 3 -10.73 16.48 1.75
CA LEU A 3 -11.75 15.45 1.43
C LEU A 3 -11.77 15.08 -0.07
N SER A 4 -11.48 16.05 -0.94
CA SER A 4 -11.38 15.86 -2.39
C SER A 4 -10.22 14.92 -2.71
N THR A 5 -9.06 15.14 -2.09
CA THR A 5 -7.86 14.32 -2.24
C THR A 5 -8.05 12.90 -1.71
N ARG A 6 -8.73 12.72 -0.56
CA ARG A 6 -9.04 11.38 -0.01
C ARG A 6 -9.97 10.58 -0.94
N ARG A 7 -11.03 11.21 -1.47
CA ARG A 7 -11.92 10.57 -2.46
C ARG A 7 -11.19 10.21 -3.74
N ILE A 8 -10.34 11.10 -4.26
CA ILE A 8 -9.54 10.83 -5.46
C ILE A 8 -8.59 9.65 -5.21
N PHE A 9 -7.87 9.63 -4.09
CA PHE A 9 -6.96 8.53 -3.76
C PHE A 9 -7.69 7.20 -3.64
N LYS A 10 -8.83 7.16 -2.93
CA LYS A 10 -9.66 5.95 -2.81
C LYS A 10 -10.13 5.45 -4.17
N THR A 11 -10.66 6.34 -5.01
CA THR A 11 -11.09 5.98 -6.37
C THR A 11 -9.93 5.46 -7.20
N CYS A 12 -8.75 6.10 -7.13
CA CYS A 12 -7.56 5.61 -7.80
C CYS A 12 -7.19 4.21 -7.32
N LEU A 13 -7.16 3.98 -6.00
CA LEU A 13 -6.87 2.66 -5.44
C LEU A 13 -7.86 1.61 -5.94
N CYS A 14 -9.17 1.88 -5.89
CA CYS A 14 -10.20 0.96 -6.41
C CYS A 14 -10.02 0.64 -7.91
N ILE A 15 -9.68 1.64 -8.73
CA ILE A 15 -9.38 1.44 -10.14
C ILE A 15 -8.14 0.56 -10.31
N PHE A 16 -7.07 0.83 -9.56
CA PHE A 16 -5.84 0.03 -9.61
C PHE A 16 -6.08 -1.41 -9.21
N LEU A 17 -6.86 -1.67 -8.17
CA LEU A 17 -7.25 -3.02 -7.76
C LEU A 17 -8.05 -3.73 -8.85
N SER A 18 -8.99 -3.03 -9.48
CA SER A 18 -9.76 -3.55 -10.60
C SER A 18 -8.86 -3.91 -11.80
N ILE A 19 -7.79 -3.13 -12.02
CA ILE A 19 -6.80 -3.40 -13.06
C ILE A 19 -5.97 -4.64 -12.70
N ILE A 20 -5.57 -4.81 -11.44
CA ILE A 20 -4.83 -5.99 -10.96
C ILE A 20 -5.68 -7.24 -11.18
N GLU A 21 -6.95 -7.24 -10.77
CA GLU A 21 -7.83 -8.40 -10.95
C GLU A 21 -7.98 -8.80 -12.42
N LYS A 22 -8.17 -7.82 -13.31
CA LYS A 22 -8.51 -8.08 -14.72
C LYS A 22 -7.31 -8.19 -15.67
N PHE A 23 -6.19 -7.55 -15.35
CA PHE A 23 -5.07 -7.37 -16.28
C PHE A 23 -3.68 -7.64 -15.65
N ARG A 24 -3.62 -8.32 -14.50
CA ARG A 24 -2.39 -8.75 -13.80
C ARG A 24 -1.27 -9.28 -14.68
N SER A 25 -1.57 -10.05 -15.72
CA SER A 25 -0.57 -10.62 -16.64
C SER A 25 -0.07 -9.63 -17.69
N THR A 26 -0.92 -8.71 -18.14
CA THR A 26 -0.60 -7.76 -19.23
C THR A 26 0.10 -6.51 -18.73
N PHE A 27 -0.28 -6.02 -17.54
CA PHE A 27 0.25 -4.79 -16.95
C PHE A 27 1.16 -5.05 -15.74
N LYS A 28 1.88 -6.18 -15.77
CA LYS A 28 2.67 -6.65 -14.63
C LYS A 28 3.67 -5.61 -14.14
N TYR A 29 4.47 -5.08 -15.07
CA TYR A 29 5.47 -4.04 -14.79
C TYR A 29 4.82 -2.74 -14.27
N GLN A 30 3.73 -2.30 -14.88
CA GLN A 30 3.05 -1.06 -14.51
C GLN A 30 2.45 -1.15 -13.10
N ILE A 31 1.87 -2.29 -12.75
CA ILE A 31 1.36 -2.55 -11.40
C ILE A 31 2.51 -2.53 -10.38
N GLN A 32 3.63 -3.16 -10.70
CA GLN A 32 4.81 -3.17 -9.83
C GLN A 32 5.37 -1.76 -9.60
N VAL A 33 5.47 -0.95 -10.66
CA VAL A 33 5.87 0.46 -10.56
C VAL A 33 4.87 1.27 -9.73
N TYR A 34 3.56 1.00 -9.84
CA TYR A 34 2.55 1.66 -9.02
C TYR A 34 2.73 1.36 -7.53
N PHE A 35 2.90 0.09 -7.16
CA PHE A 35 3.15 -0.29 -5.77
C PHE A 35 4.37 0.42 -5.20
N GLU A 36 5.48 0.44 -5.94
CA GLU A 36 6.67 1.11 -5.46
C GLU A 36 6.58 2.63 -5.37
N LYS A 37 6.11 3.28 -6.43
CA LYS A 37 6.17 4.73 -6.52
C LYS A 37 5.08 5.41 -5.70
N ILE A 38 3.97 4.71 -5.45
CA ILE A 38 2.81 5.27 -4.78
C ILE A 38 2.60 4.62 -3.41
N ILE A 39 2.41 3.30 -3.36
CA ILE A 39 2.02 2.62 -2.12
C ILE A 39 3.19 2.57 -1.13
N PHE A 40 4.30 1.92 -1.48
CA PHE A 40 5.47 1.80 -0.60
C PHE A 40 6.09 3.15 -0.28
N ASN A 41 6.17 4.06 -1.27
CA ASN A 41 6.60 5.44 -1.01
C ASN A 41 5.74 6.13 0.08
N VAL A 42 4.43 5.92 0.08
CA VAL A 42 3.56 6.46 1.14
C VAL A 42 3.81 5.80 2.50
N LEU A 43 4.06 4.49 2.54
CA LEU A 43 4.30 3.75 3.78
C LEU A 43 5.69 4.03 4.39
N GLU A 44 6.69 4.22 3.54
CA GLU A 44 8.10 4.31 3.93
C GLU A 44 8.58 5.77 4.14
N THR A 45 7.83 6.80 3.68
CA THR A 45 8.26 8.20 3.79
C THR A 45 8.08 8.75 5.22
N PRO A 46 9.16 9.04 5.98
CA PRO A 46 9.06 9.45 7.38
C PRO A 46 8.54 10.88 7.58
N SER A 47 8.61 11.74 6.56
CA SER A 47 8.14 13.13 6.61
C SER A 47 6.69 13.31 6.13
N GLN A 48 5.96 12.22 5.92
CA GLN A 48 4.59 12.28 5.44
C GLN A 48 3.62 12.71 6.54
N SER A 49 2.56 13.43 6.15
CA SER A 49 1.42 13.72 7.04
C SER A 49 0.78 12.44 7.59
N TYR A 50 0.61 12.37 8.92
CA TYR A 50 -0.11 11.30 9.61
C TYR A 50 -1.46 10.98 8.95
N GLU A 51 -2.25 12.01 8.62
CA GLU A 51 -3.57 11.82 8.01
C GLU A 51 -3.53 11.06 6.68
N ARG A 52 -2.49 11.31 5.87
CA ARG A 52 -2.33 10.61 4.59
C ARG A 52 -1.91 9.17 4.81
N LEU A 53 -1.00 8.92 5.76
CA LEU A 53 -0.56 7.56 6.07
C LEU A 53 -1.70 6.73 6.67
N GLU A 54 -2.40 7.26 7.68
CA GLU A 54 -3.55 6.62 8.31
C GLU A 54 -4.65 6.32 7.29
N PHE A 55 -4.95 7.25 6.39
CA PHE A 55 -5.94 7.01 5.33
C PHE A 55 -5.52 5.88 4.40
N THR A 56 -4.27 5.87 3.93
CA THR A 56 -3.75 4.82 3.06
C THR A 56 -3.71 3.46 3.76
N LEU A 57 -3.29 3.40 5.03
CA LEU A 57 -3.31 2.17 5.82
C LEU A 57 -4.72 1.62 5.99
N ASN A 58 -5.72 2.48 6.26
CA ASN A 58 -7.11 2.05 6.39
C ASN A 58 -7.66 1.46 5.08
N GLU A 59 -7.39 2.09 3.94
CA GLU A 59 -7.85 1.57 2.65
C GLU A 59 -7.10 0.27 2.29
N LEU A 60 -5.78 0.20 2.46
CA LEU A 60 -5.00 -1.02 2.23
C LEU A 60 -5.42 -2.17 3.13
N LYS A 61 -5.74 -1.89 4.40
CA LYS A 61 -6.26 -2.90 5.34
C LYS A 61 -7.52 -3.58 4.79
N ASP A 62 -8.45 -2.82 4.22
CA ASP A 62 -9.68 -3.38 3.69
C ASP A 62 -9.44 -4.23 2.44
N VAL A 63 -8.47 -3.84 1.61
CA VAL A 63 -8.03 -4.61 0.45
C VAL A 63 -7.36 -5.92 0.87
N CYS A 64 -6.42 -5.85 1.82
CA CYS A 64 -5.66 -7.00 2.29
C CYS A 64 -6.50 -8.02 3.06
N LYS A 65 -7.71 -7.66 3.52
CA LYS A 65 -8.68 -8.64 4.07
C LYS A 65 -9.22 -9.60 3.01
N SER A 66 -9.17 -9.24 1.73
CA SER A 66 -9.58 -10.13 0.65
C SER A 66 -8.49 -11.16 0.39
N SER A 67 -8.73 -12.41 0.82
CA SER A 67 -7.82 -13.53 0.56
C SER A 67 -7.65 -13.80 -0.93
N GLU A 68 -8.70 -13.58 -1.73
CA GLU A 68 -8.64 -13.69 -3.19
C GLU A 68 -7.64 -12.69 -3.76
N PHE A 69 -7.75 -11.41 -3.41
CA PHE A 69 -6.81 -10.39 -3.85
C PHE A 69 -5.37 -10.69 -3.42
N MET A 70 -5.15 -11.03 -2.14
CA MET A 70 -3.81 -11.32 -1.64
C MET A 70 -3.19 -12.56 -2.30
N SER A 71 -4.00 -13.58 -2.61
CA SER A 71 -3.53 -14.75 -3.36
C SER A 71 -3.13 -14.40 -4.79
N ILE A 72 -3.88 -13.49 -5.45
CA ILE A 72 -3.56 -12.99 -6.78
C ILE A 72 -2.22 -12.25 -6.73
N VAL A 73 -2.02 -11.36 -5.77
CA VAL A 73 -0.77 -10.62 -5.62
C VAL A 73 0.39 -11.59 -5.40
N PHE A 74 0.29 -12.51 -4.44
CA PHE A 74 1.35 -13.46 -4.12
C PHE A 74 1.74 -14.32 -5.34
N VAL A 75 0.77 -14.97 -5.98
CA VAL A 75 1.05 -15.86 -7.12
C VAL A 75 1.62 -15.10 -8.32
N ASN A 76 1.19 -13.85 -8.54
CA ASN A 76 1.62 -13.11 -9.73
C ASN A 76 2.95 -12.38 -9.51
N TYR A 77 3.27 -11.91 -8.31
CA TYR A 77 4.43 -11.05 -8.09
C TYR A 77 5.54 -11.69 -7.26
N ASP A 78 5.18 -12.49 -6.25
CA ASP A 78 6.15 -13.11 -5.34
C ASP A 78 6.57 -14.51 -5.81
N CYS A 79 5.68 -15.23 -6.52
CA CYS A 79 6.00 -16.52 -7.14
C CYS A 79 6.60 -16.42 -8.55
N ASP A 80 6.83 -15.21 -9.06
CA ASP A 80 7.52 -15.01 -10.33
C ASP A 80 8.95 -14.51 -10.11
N MET A 81 9.91 -15.28 -10.59
CA MET A 81 11.35 -15.02 -10.49
C MET A 81 11.78 -13.70 -11.15
N GLU A 82 11.01 -13.21 -12.13
CA GLU A 82 11.31 -11.95 -12.83
C GLU A 82 10.63 -10.72 -12.19
N SER A 83 9.79 -10.94 -11.18
CA SER A 83 9.02 -9.91 -10.50
C SER A 83 9.62 -9.55 -9.13
N ARG A 84 9.07 -8.50 -8.51
CA ARG A 84 9.45 -8.09 -7.15
C ARG A 84 8.37 -8.58 -6.19
N ASN A 85 8.80 -8.97 -5.00
CA ASN A 85 7.92 -9.49 -3.96
C ASN A 85 7.07 -8.36 -3.37
N ILE A 86 5.85 -8.21 -3.87
CA ILE A 86 4.93 -7.15 -3.43
C ILE A 86 4.27 -7.58 -2.12
N PHE A 87 3.89 -8.86 -2.00
CA PHE A 87 3.24 -9.38 -0.81
C PHE A 87 4.20 -9.33 0.39
N GLU A 88 5.41 -9.86 0.24
CA GLU A 88 6.44 -9.83 1.30
C GLU A 88 6.67 -8.40 1.80
N ARG A 89 6.86 -7.45 0.89
CA ARG A 89 7.15 -6.07 1.24
C ARG A 89 5.97 -5.35 1.91
N LEU A 90 4.73 -5.62 1.50
CA LEU A 90 3.55 -5.12 2.21
C LEU A 90 3.50 -5.60 3.65
N VAL A 91 3.82 -6.88 3.89
CA VAL A 91 3.86 -7.44 5.24
C VAL A 91 4.96 -6.78 6.07
N ASP A 92 6.15 -6.61 5.50
CA ASP A 92 7.27 -5.96 6.19
C ASP A 92 6.98 -4.52 6.58
N ASP A 93 6.41 -3.73 5.66
CA ASP A 93 6.02 -2.34 5.93
C ASP A 93 4.96 -2.24 7.03
N PHE A 94 3.93 -3.08 6.98
CA PHE A 94 2.90 -3.11 8.02
C PHE A 94 3.48 -3.54 9.38
N CYS A 95 4.36 -4.53 9.40
CA CYS A 95 5.04 -4.96 10.62
C CYS A 95 5.96 -3.87 11.17
N SER A 96 6.67 -3.14 10.32
CA SER A 96 7.54 -2.03 10.70
C SER A 96 6.73 -0.89 11.35
N ILE A 97 5.65 -0.47 10.68
CA ILE A 97 4.73 0.57 11.19
C ILE A 97 4.08 0.15 12.51
N ALA A 98 3.71 -1.12 12.65
CA ALA A 98 3.11 -1.62 13.89
C ALA A 98 4.09 -1.66 15.08
N LYS A 99 5.39 -1.88 14.82
CA LYS A 99 6.43 -1.96 15.87
C LYS A 99 6.84 -0.60 16.39
N ASP A 100 6.92 0.41 15.51
CA ASP A 100 7.27 1.77 15.90
C ASP A 100 6.40 2.81 15.18
N PRO A 101 5.16 3.02 15.67
CA PRO A 101 4.27 4.03 15.11
C PRO A 101 4.86 5.44 15.24
N CYS A 102 5.55 5.74 16.34
CA CYS A 102 5.98 7.09 16.68
C CYS A 102 7.06 7.64 15.74
N THR A 103 8.02 6.81 15.33
CA THR A 103 9.13 7.22 14.45
C THR A 103 8.67 7.54 13.03
N ILE A 104 7.65 6.83 12.52
CA ILE A 104 7.13 7.06 11.16
C ILE A 104 6.09 8.18 11.14
N LEU A 105 5.39 8.40 12.25
CA LEU A 105 4.29 9.35 12.33
C LEU A 105 4.68 10.76 12.80
N ASN A 106 5.97 10.99 13.12
CA ASN A 106 6.44 12.22 13.77
C ASN A 106 5.51 12.67 14.91
N ILE A 107 4.96 11.70 15.65
CA ILE A 107 4.15 12.01 16.83
C ILE A 107 5.15 12.49 17.87
N PRO A 108 5.04 13.73 18.40
CA PRO A 108 5.91 14.17 19.47
C PRO A 108 5.75 13.18 20.61
N THR A 109 6.86 12.60 21.07
CA THR A 109 6.95 11.59 22.14
C THR A 109 6.58 12.14 23.52
N SER A 110 5.74 13.16 23.58
CA SER A 110 5.22 13.76 24.80
C SER A 110 3.70 13.68 24.81
N PHE A 111 3.17 12.68 25.48
CA PHE A 111 1.99 12.90 26.31
C PHE A 111 2.31 12.40 27.74
N PRO A 112 1.81 13.09 28.78
CA PRO A 112 2.24 12.94 30.17
C PRO A 112 1.83 11.62 30.81
#